data_AF-A0A285UVB3-F1
#
_entry.id   AF-A0A285UVB3-F1
#
_cell.length_a   1.000
_cell.length_b   1.000
_cell.length_c   1.000
_cell.angle_alpha   90.00
_cell.angle_beta   90.00
_cell.angle_gamma   90.00
#
_symmetry.space_group_name_H-M   'P 1'
#
loop_
_entity.id
_entity.type
_entity.pdbx_description
1 polymer ?
#
loop_
_entity_poly.entity_id
_entity_poly.type
_entity_poly.pdbx_seq_one_letter_code
_entity_poly.pdbx_strand_id
1 'polypeptide(L)'
;MAVLKNARHERFAQAVAKGMSATEAYAEAGYKGDRTAASRLSTNVNVGQRVSELQAKTAKKVEITVDSLAAELEEARALAIKERQSSAAVSATMGKAKLFGLGVENRRLSGTLQIVTITAEQLGSLTRDELALLEAAYPVLEKLGVVGGDTGGQGEA
;
A
#
# COMPACT_ATOMS: atom_id res chain seq x y z
N MET A 1 1.04 29.80 -14.14
CA MET A 1 0.19 29.60 -15.34
C MET A 1 -1.22 29.26 -14.92
N ALA A 2 -2.19 29.80 -15.65
CA ALA A 2 -3.57 29.95 -15.20
C ALA A 2 -4.31 28.61 -15.03
N VAL A 3 -5.04 28.51 -13.92
CA VAL A 3 -6.01 27.46 -13.61
C VAL A 3 -7.10 27.43 -14.69
N LEU A 4 -7.70 26.26 -14.97
CA LEU A 4 -8.86 26.22 -15.88
C LEU A 4 -9.94 27.20 -15.41
N LYS A 5 -10.56 27.91 -16.35
CA LYS A 5 -11.65 28.87 -16.06
C LYS A 5 -12.81 28.23 -15.29
N ASN A 6 -13.04 26.93 -15.48
CA ASN A 6 -14.03 26.18 -14.72
C ASN A 6 -13.37 25.46 -13.53
N ALA A 7 -13.67 25.94 -12.32
CA ALA A 7 -13.14 25.37 -11.07
C ALA A 7 -13.44 23.87 -10.90
N ARG A 8 -14.58 23.39 -11.41
CA ARG A 8 -14.91 21.94 -11.34
C ARG A 8 -14.07 21.11 -12.30
N HIS A 9 -13.73 21.64 -13.49
CA HIS A 9 -12.78 20.96 -14.39
C HIS A 9 -11.36 20.94 -13.81
N GLU A 10 -10.94 22.01 -13.13
CA GLU A 10 -9.66 22.02 -12.44
C GLU A 10 -9.61 20.97 -11.32
N ARG A 11 -10.66 20.88 -10.48
CA ARG A 11 -10.74 19.85 -9.43
C ARG A 11 -10.69 18.44 -10.01
N PHE A 12 -11.43 18.20 -11.09
CA PHE A 12 -11.39 16.94 -11.81
C PHE A 12 -9.97 16.62 -12.31
N ALA A 13 -9.31 17.57 -12.99
CA ALA A 13 -7.96 17.39 -13.49
C ALA A 13 -6.94 17.13 -12.36
N GLN A 14 -7.09 17.79 -11.22
CA GLN A 14 -6.25 17.56 -10.03
C GLN A 14 -6.48 16.18 -9.42
N ALA A 15 -7.72 15.71 -9.33
CA ALA A 15 -8.05 14.38 -8.81
C ALA A 15 -7.51 13.27 -9.72
N VAL A 16 -7.69 13.40 -11.04
CA VAL A 16 -7.12 12.45 -12.03
C VAL A 16 -5.58 12.47 -11.99
N ALA A 17 -4.95 13.64 -11.89
CA ALA A 17 -3.49 13.74 -11.80
C ALA A 17 -2.92 13.11 -10.52
N LYS A 18 -3.72 12.99 -9.45
CA LYS A 18 -3.37 12.26 -8.21
C LYS A 18 -3.57 10.75 -8.31
N GLY A 19 -4.07 10.23 -9.43
CA GLY A 19 -4.26 8.80 -9.67
C GLY A 19 -5.67 8.27 -9.37
N MET A 20 -6.65 9.13 -9.11
CA MET A 20 -8.04 8.70 -8.96
C MET A 20 -8.64 8.27 -10.30
N SER A 21 -9.57 7.31 -10.27
CA SER A 21 -10.30 6.93 -11.48
C SER A 21 -11.15 8.10 -11.99
N ALA A 22 -11.43 8.16 -13.30
CA ALA A 22 -12.23 9.25 -13.87
C ALA A 22 -13.61 9.38 -13.20
N THR A 23 -14.25 8.26 -12.85
CA THR A 23 -15.56 8.27 -12.17
C THR A 23 -15.48 8.88 -10.77
N GLU A 24 -14.48 8.51 -9.98
CA GLU A 24 -14.27 9.05 -8.63
C GLU A 24 -13.87 10.52 -8.68
N ALA A 25 -12.97 10.89 -9.58
CA ALA A 25 -12.56 12.27 -9.80
C ALA A 25 -13.74 13.17 -10.22
N TYR A 26 -14.72 12.62 -10.94
CA TYR A 26 -15.93 13.32 -11.36
C TYR A 26 -16.85 13.61 -10.16
N ALA A 27 -17.05 12.63 -9.29
CA ALA A 27 -17.82 12.80 -8.06
C ALA A 27 -17.14 13.80 -7.11
N GLU A 28 -15.82 13.68 -6.91
CA GLU A 28 -15.00 14.56 -6.07
C GLU A 28 -15.02 16.01 -6.57
N ALA A 29 -15.06 16.22 -7.89
CA ALA A 29 -15.20 17.54 -8.50
C ALA A 29 -16.59 18.17 -8.28
N GLY A 30 -17.54 17.45 -7.67
CA GLY A 30 -18.90 17.90 -7.37
C GLY A 30 -19.86 17.77 -8.55
N TYR A 31 -19.58 16.88 -9.50
CA TYR A 31 -20.52 16.55 -10.56
C TYR A 31 -21.47 15.42 -10.13
N LYS A 32 -22.71 15.50 -10.61
CA LYS A 32 -23.70 14.42 -10.53
C LYS A 32 -23.80 13.79 -11.91
N GLY A 33 -23.41 12.53 -12.05
CA GLY A 33 -23.51 11.81 -13.32
C GLY A 33 -22.79 10.47 -13.32
N ASP A 34 -23.00 9.71 -14.39
CA ASP A 34 -22.49 8.34 -14.55
C ASP A 34 -21.08 8.30 -15.17
N ARG A 35 -20.49 7.10 -15.20
CA ARG A 35 -19.18 6.80 -15.81
C ARG A 35 -19.00 7.39 -17.22
N THR A 36 -20.07 7.44 -18.02
CA THR A 36 -20.04 7.99 -19.38
C THR A 36 -19.79 9.51 -19.39
N ALA A 37 -20.35 10.25 -18.43
CA ALA A 37 -20.13 11.69 -18.31
C ALA A 37 -18.69 11.99 -17.87
N ALA A 38 -18.15 11.20 -16.93
CA ALA A 38 -16.76 11.27 -16.52
C ALA A 38 -15.79 10.98 -17.69
N SER A 39 -16.08 9.95 -18.49
CA SER A 39 -15.29 9.62 -19.68
C SER A 39 -15.27 10.76 -20.70
N ARG A 40 -16.43 11.36 -21.00
CA ARG A 40 -16.53 12.53 -21.89
C ARG A 40 -15.71 13.72 -21.39
N LEU A 41 -15.72 13.98 -20.07
CA LEU A 41 -14.92 15.06 -19.49
C LEU A 41 -13.41 14.75 -19.58
N SER A 42 -13.02 13.49 -19.41
CA SER A 42 -11.64 13.05 -19.56
C SER A 42 -11.12 13.21 -20.99
N THR A 43 -11.98 13.09 -22.01
CA THR A 43 -11.61 13.28 -23.43
C THR A 43 -11.57 14.76 -23.83
N ASN A 44 -11.98 15.69 -22.96
CA ASN A 44 -11.89 17.12 -23.25
C ASN A 44 -10.42 17.56 -23.33
N VAL A 45 -10.01 18.12 -24.47
CA VAL A 45 -8.62 18.50 -24.77
C VAL A 45 -8.03 19.41 -23.69
N ASN A 46 -8.79 20.40 -23.21
CA ASN A 46 -8.29 21.35 -22.19
C ASN A 46 -8.06 20.67 -20.84
N VAL A 47 -8.90 19.68 -20.49
CA VAL A 47 -8.78 18.91 -19.25
C VAL A 47 -7.62 17.92 -19.37
N GLY A 48 -7.52 17.20 -20.50
CA GLY A 48 -6.43 16.28 -20.77
C GLY A 48 -5.07 16.96 -20.72
N GLN A 49 -4.92 18.12 -21.39
CA GLN A 49 -3.68 18.91 -21.36
C GLN A 49 -3.31 19.31 -19.92
N ARG A 50 -4.29 19.73 -19.13
CA ARG A 50 -4.06 20.09 -17.73
C ARG A 50 -3.63 18.91 -16.87
N VAL A 51 -4.25 17.74 -17.06
CA VAL A 51 -3.85 16.51 -16.36
C VAL A 51 -2.39 16.20 -16.69
N SER A 52 -2.01 16.23 -17.97
CA SER A 52 -0.62 16.01 -18.39
C SER A 52 0.35 17.02 -17.80
N GLU A 53 0.00 18.31 -17.73
CA GLU A 53 0.82 19.33 -17.06
C GLU A 53 1.00 19.06 -15.56
N LEU A 54 -0.07 18.69 -14.86
CA LEU A 54 -0.05 18.39 -13.43
C LEU A 54 0.76 17.11 -13.16
N GLN A 55 0.63 16.09 -14.00
CA GLN A 55 1.41 14.87 -13.93
C GLN A 55 2.89 15.13 -14.21
N ALA A 56 3.24 15.93 -15.23
CA ALA A 56 4.63 16.30 -15.49
C ALA A 56 5.26 17.10 -14.35
N LYS A 57 4.50 18.01 -13.72
CA LYS A 57 4.95 18.75 -12.54
C LYS A 57 5.11 17.85 -11.31
N THR A 58 4.27 16.84 -11.17
CA THR A 58 4.34 15.86 -10.08
C THR A 58 5.50 14.90 -10.31
N ALA A 59 5.70 14.39 -11.53
CA ALA A 59 6.85 13.59 -11.92
C ALA A 59 8.16 14.31 -11.59
N LYS A 60 8.28 15.60 -11.94
CA LYS A 60 9.45 16.42 -11.60
C LYS A 60 9.69 16.59 -10.09
N LYS A 61 8.65 16.41 -9.25
CA LYS A 61 8.76 16.44 -7.78
C LYS A 61 8.91 15.04 -7.15
N VAL A 62 8.52 13.99 -7.88
CA VAL A 62 8.46 12.59 -7.45
C VAL A 62 9.59 11.76 -8.08
N GLU A 63 10.47 12.35 -8.89
CA GLU A 63 11.75 11.76 -9.33
C GLU A 63 12.78 11.65 -8.19
N ILE A 64 12.35 11.16 -7.02
CA ILE A 64 13.24 10.38 -6.18
C ILE A 64 13.26 8.99 -6.83
N THR A 65 14.15 8.82 -7.81
CA THR A 65 14.35 7.53 -8.46
C THR A 65 15.25 6.65 -7.60
N VAL A 66 15.23 5.35 -7.85
CA VAL A 66 16.19 4.43 -7.22
C VAL A 66 17.63 4.89 -7.50
N ASP A 67 17.88 5.41 -8.70
CA ASP A 67 19.19 5.94 -9.09
C ASP A 67 19.55 7.24 -8.34
N SER A 68 18.61 8.16 -8.13
CA SER A 68 18.87 9.39 -7.37
C SER A 68 19.15 9.08 -5.90
N LEU A 69 18.39 8.17 -5.28
CA LEU A 69 18.64 7.70 -3.91
C LEU A 69 19.96 6.95 -3.80
N ALA A 70 20.31 6.13 -4.80
CA ALA A 70 21.57 5.42 -4.84
C ALA A 70 22.77 6.38 -4.95
N ALA A 71 22.63 7.48 -5.69
CA ALA A 71 23.62 8.54 -5.79
C ALA A 71 23.75 9.31 -4.46
N GLU A 72 22.65 9.69 -3.82
CA GLU A 72 22.67 10.35 -2.51
C GLU A 72 23.34 9.47 -1.43
N LEU A 73 23.07 8.16 -1.42
CA LEU A 73 23.73 7.21 -0.51
C LEU A 73 25.23 7.03 -0.81
N GLU A 74 25.63 7.14 -2.08
CA GLU A 74 27.02 7.11 -2.50
C GLU A 74 27.79 8.32 -1.95
N GLU A 75 27.22 9.51 -2.08
CA GLU A 75 27.78 10.75 -1.55
C GLU A 75 27.89 10.71 -0.02
N ALA A 76 26.84 10.25 0.66
CA ALA A 76 26.83 10.05 2.10
C ALA A 76 27.92 9.04 2.53
N ARG A 77 28.14 7.97 1.76
CA ARG A 77 29.23 7.01 2.03
C ARG A 77 30.60 7.66 1.87
N ALA A 78 30.80 8.42 0.80
CA ALA A 78 32.08 9.09 0.54
C ALA A 78 32.43 10.09 1.65
N LEU A 79 31.44 10.86 2.12
CA LEU A 79 31.61 11.78 3.24
C LEU A 79 31.91 11.02 4.55
N ALA A 80 31.18 9.94 4.84
CA ALA A 80 31.43 9.12 6.02
C ALA A 80 32.84 8.50 6.03
N ILE A 81 33.37 8.07 4.87
CA ILE A 81 34.75 7.58 4.75
C ILE A 81 35.75 8.71 5.05
N LYS A 82 35.52 9.91 4.50
CA LYS A 82 36.38 11.08 4.74
C LYS A 82 36.42 11.47 6.22
N GLU A 83 35.27 11.43 6.89
CA GLU A 83 35.12 11.72 8.34
C GLU A 83 35.53 10.54 9.24
N ARG A 84 36.07 9.44 8.67
CA ARG A 84 36.45 8.20 9.38
C ARG A 84 35.31 7.54 10.17
N GLN A 85 34.06 7.77 9.76
CA GLN A 85 32.86 7.16 10.34
C GLN A 85 32.52 5.86 9.61
N SER A 86 33.28 4.80 9.89
CA SER A 86 33.13 3.51 9.22
C SER A 86 31.73 2.89 9.38
N SER A 87 31.07 3.08 10.53
CA SER A 87 29.71 2.58 10.78
C SER A 87 28.66 3.26 9.90
N ALA A 88 28.79 4.57 9.67
CA ALA A 88 27.91 5.33 8.79
C ALA A 88 28.14 4.93 7.31
N ALA A 89 29.38 4.69 6.90
CA ALA A 89 29.69 4.22 5.55
C ALA A 89 29.11 2.81 5.26
N VAL A 90 29.19 1.90 6.24
CA VAL A 90 28.56 0.56 6.13
C VAL A 90 27.04 0.69 6.05
N SER A 91 26.44 1.58 6.86
CA SER A 91 24.99 1.81 6.85
C SER A 91 24.51 2.35 5.51
N ALA A 92 25.23 3.30 4.90
CA ALA A 92 24.92 3.80 3.56
C ALA A 92 25.02 2.71 2.48
N THR A 93 26.03 1.84 2.58
CA THR A 93 26.21 0.69 1.68
C THR A 93 25.06 -0.32 1.82
N MET A 94 24.63 -0.61 3.05
CA MET A 94 23.48 -1.46 3.33
C MET A 94 22.19 -0.84 2.82
N GLY A 95 21.99 0.47 2.97
CA GLY A 95 20.86 1.19 2.39
C GLY A 95 20.80 1.01 0.87
N LYS A 96 21.95 1.11 0.20
CA LYS A 96 22.06 0.92 -1.25
C LYS A 96 21.74 -0.53 -1.64
N ALA A 97 22.27 -1.52 -0.91
CA ALA A 97 21.95 -2.92 -1.13
C ALA A 97 20.45 -3.23 -0.94
N LYS A 98 19.78 -2.59 0.01
CA LYS A 98 18.33 -2.71 0.21
C LYS A 98 17.54 -2.09 -0.95
N LEU A 99 17.95 -0.94 -1.48
CA LEU A 99 17.30 -0.30 -2.64
C LEU A 99 17.35 -1.18 -3.89
N PHE A 100 18.46 -1.88 -4.13
CA PHE A 100 18.62 -2.78 -5.28
C PHE A 100 18.12 -4.21 -5.02
N GLY A 101 17.49 -4.47 -3.87
CA GLY A 101 16.99 -5.81 -3.52
C GLY A 101 18.08 -6.86 -3.26
N LEU A 102 19.35 -6.44 -3.15
CA LEU A 102 20.49 -7.31 -2.86
C LEU A 102 20.59 -7.64 -1.36
N GLY A 103 19.96 -6.84 -0.50
CA GLY A 103 19.85 -7.08 0.94
C GLY A 103 18.53 -7.78 1.29
N VAL A 104 18.48 -9.10 1.22
CA VAL A 104 17.31 -9.88 1.63
C VAL A 104 17.19 -9.89 3.15
N GLU A 105 16.26 -9.10 3.68
CA GLU A 105 15.93 -9.09 5.11
C GLU A 105 14.76 -10.06 5.34
N ASN A 106 15.10 -11.34 5.54
CA ASN A 106 14.12 -12.37 5.91
C ASN A 106 13.58 -12.08 7.31
N ARG A 107 12.53 -11.25 7.41
CA ARG A 107 11.80 -11.03 8.66
C ARG A 107 11.00 -12.28 8.98
N ARG A 108 11.59 -13.15 9.81
CA ARG A 108 10.87 -14.23 10.46
C ARG A 108 9.99 -13.62 11.56
N LEU A 109 8.71 -13.42 11.27
CA LEU A 109 7.72 -13.06 12.28
C LEU A 109 7.50 -14.29 13.17
N SER A 110 8.05 -14.21 14.38
CA SER A 110 7.85 -15.19 15.45
C SER A 110 7.00 -14.51 16.52
N GLY A 111 5.77 -14.97 16.70
CA GLY A 111 4.86 -14.48 17.73
C GLY A 111 3.92 -15.60 18.18
N THR A 112 3.55 -15.59 19.45
CA THR A 112 2.55 -16.48 20.01
C THR A 112 1.17 -15.95 19.63
N LEU A 113 0.44 -16.68 18.79
CA LEU A 113 -0.98 -16.41 18.58
C LEU A 113 -1.71 -16.82 19.86
N GLN A 114 -2.33 -15.86 20.57
CA GLN A 114 -3.22 -16.20 21.68
C GLN A 114 -4.41 -16.97 21.11
N ILE A 115 -4.62 -18.19 21.60
CA ILE A 115 -5.80 -19.00 21.29
C ILE A 115 -7.01 -18.20 21.76
N VAL A 116 -7.81 -17.69 20.82
CA VAL A 116 -9.12 -17.11 21.13
C VAL A 116 -10.06 -18.28 21.34
N THR A 117 -10.53 -18.48 22.56
CA THR A 117 -11.59 -19.44 22.85
C THR A 117 -12.89 -18.89 22.24
N ILE A 118 -13.22 -19.33 21.01
CA ILE A 118 -14.45 -18.89 20.34
C ILE A 118 -15.62 -19.61 21.00
N THR A 119 -16.51 -18.87 21.66
CA THR A 119 -17.73 -19.44 22.25
C THR A 119 -18.83 -19.55 21.20
N ALA A 120 -19.78 -20.47 21.39
CA ALA A 120 -20.90 -20.67 20.46
C ALA A 120 -21.74 -19.39 20.22
N GLU A 121 -21.81 -18.49 21.21
CA GLU A 121 -22.47 -17.19 21.10
C GLU A 121 -21.77 -16.27 20.08
N GLN A 122 -20.43 -16.31 20.02
CA GLN A 122 -19.64 -15.52 19.08
C GLN A 122 -19.75 -16.06 17.65
N LEU A 123 -19.87 -17.39 17.50
CA LEU A 123 -20.19 -18.02 16.20
C LEU A 123 -21.58 -17.61 15.69
N GLY A 124 -22.56 -17.44 16.59
CA GLY A 124 -23.91 -17.01 16.24
C GLY A 124 -24.02 -15.56 15.76
N SER A 125 -23.04 -14.71 16.12
CA SER A 125 -22.99 -13.31 15.67
C SER A 125 -22.36 -13.11 14.28
N LEU A 126 -21.75 -14.15 13.71
CA LEU A 126 -21.10 -14.07 12.41
C LEU A 126 -22.13 -14.19 11.28
N THR A 127 -21.91 -13.43 10.21
CA THR A 127 -22.70 -13.55 8.99
C THR A 127 -22.37 -14.87 8.26
N ARG A 128 -23.24 -15.29 7.34
CA ARG A 128 -23.04 -16.54 6.57
C ARG A 128 -21.73 -16.54 5.78
N ASP A 129 -21.33 -15.39 5.25
CA ASP A 129 -20.11 -15.26 4.45
C ASP A 129 -18.86 -15.37 5.34
N GLU A 130 -18.91 -14.79 6.55
CA GLU A 130 -17.82 -14.89 7.52
C GLU A 130 -17.68 -16.31 8.08
N LEU A 131 -18.80 -17.02 8.26
CA LEU A 131 -18.80 -18.42 8.68
C LEU A 131 -18.20 -19.34 7.60
N ALA A 132 -18.53 -19.10 6.32
CA ALA A 132 -17.96 -19.84 5.20
C ALA A 132 -16.45 -19.64 5.06
N LEU A 133 -15.95 -18.43 5.32
CA LEU A 133 -14.51 -18.14 5.35
C LEU A 133 -13.80 -18.86 6.49
N LEU A 134 -14.43 -18.93 7.67
CA LEU A 134 -13.87 -19.64 8.82
C LEU A 134 -13.83 -21.15 8.58
N GLU A 135 -14.87 -21.72 7.97
CA GLU A 135 -14.93 -23.12 7.57
C GLU A 135 -13.84 -23.46 6.54
N ALA A 136 -13.64 -22.60 5.53
CA ALA A 136 -12.56 -22.78 4.55
C ALA A 136 -11.16 -22.68 5.18
N ALA A 137 -10.99 -21.89 6.24
CA ALA A 137 -9.72 -21.72 6.95
C ALA A 137 -9.45 -22.86 7.97
N TYR A 138 -10.48 -23.59 8.39
CA TYR A 138 -10.40 -24.64 9.42
C TYR A 138 -9.29 -25.68 9.19
N PRO A 139 -9.10 -26.25 7.98
CA PRO A 139 -8.07 -27.27 7.74
C PRO A 139 -6.64 -26.75 7.91
N VAL A 140 -6.44 -25.45 7.67
CA VAL A 140 -5.14 -24.79 7.86
C VAL A 140 -4.89 -24.54 9.35
N LEU A 141 -5.94 -24.12 10.08
CA LEU A 141 -5.88 -23.89 11.52
C LEU A 141 -5.65 -25.19 12.31
N GLU A 142 -6.23 -26.30 11.87
CA GLU A 142 -5.99 -27.65 12.41
C GLU A 142 -4.52 -28.07 12.20
N LYS A 143 -3.98 -27.92 10.98
CA LYS A 143 -2.57 -28.22 10.69
C LYS A 143 -1.58 -27.37 11.49
N LEU A 144 -1.98 -26.16 11.86
CA LEU A 144 -1.20 -25.26 12.70
C LEU A 144 -1.37 -25.53 14.20
N GLY A 145 -2.22 -26.49 14.59
CA GLY A 145 -2.48 -26.84 16.00
C GLY A 145 -3.22 -25.75 16.78
N VAL A 146 -3.88 -24.81 16.09
CA VAL A 146 -4.58 -23.67 16.69
C VAL A 146 -5.98 -24.08 17.17
N VAL A 147 -6.55 -25.11 16.56
CA VAL A 147 -7.83 -25.71 16.95
C VAL A 147 -7.54 -27.10 17.53
N GLY A 148 -7.69 -27.23 18.84
CA GLY A 148 -7.58 -28.50 19.56
C GLY A 148 -8.83 -28.72 20.40
N GLY A 149 -9.56 -29.80 20.13
CA GLY A 149 -10.55 -30.30 21.07
C GLY A 149 -9.85 -30.89 22.28
N ASP A 150 -10.37 -30.60 23.47
CA ASP A 150 -10.00 -31.27 24.71
C ASP A 150 -10.15 -32.80 24.52
N THR A 151 -9.07 -33.51 24.21
CA THR A 151 -9.02 -34.96 24.40
C THR A 151 -8.85 -35.18 25.90
N GLY A 152 -9.93 -34.97 26.64
CA GLY A 152 -10.04 -35.32 28.05
C GLY A 152 -9.62 -36.77 28.22
N GLY A 153 -8.59 -36.99 29.03
CA GLY A 153 -8.07 -38.31 29.34
C GLY A 153 -9.16 -39.16 29.97
N GLN A 154 -9.57 -40.24 29.28
CA GLN A 154 -10.16 -41.39 29.94
C GLN A 154 -9.02 -42.17 30.62
N GLY A 155 -8.66 -41.72 31.81
CA GLY A 155 -8.08 -42.58 32.82
C GLY A 155 -9.17 -42.85 33.83
N GLU A 156 -9.80 -44.03 33.77
CA GLU A 156 -10.50 -44.58 34.94
C GLU A 156 -10.11 -46.04 35.14
N ALA A 157 -9.86 -46.31 36.42
CA ALA A 157 -9.40 -47.53 37.05
C ALA A 157 -10.53 -48.56 37.22
#